data_AF-A0A7S2EHH3-F1
#
_entry.id   AF-A0A7S2EHH3-F1
#
_cell.length_a   1.000
_cell.length_b   1.000
_cell.length_c   1.000
_cell.angle_alpha   90.00
_cell.angle_beta   90.00
_cell.angle_gamma   90.00
#
_symmetry.space_group_name_H-M   'P 1'
#
loop_
_entity.id
_entity.type
_entity.pdbx_description
1 polymer ?
#
loop_
_entity_poly.entity_id
_entity_poly.type
_entity_poly.pdbx_seq_one_letter_code
_entity_poly.pdbx_strand_id
1 'polypeptide(L)'
;MDAAMKDNEVGTAKVVEGIMDGVRYFIFNLKEPDYVSKRMSTYGCLAEEGDETSQRLSVGTKKFFKYVQCFYNHFHYRHVVDDHNNFCMSEPCIEKSWVTAFWENRVFAFVLAISEVKTWLAKQYFVAAENYMALLQMRTQLASELVRNPYLDIIGEKDDDVTENVETGMKSKRICMTIDHEFNTCPMHASKFTTDRKLIFSNTNPYQKKTCKGSGCKKMVQTYCSCCVGHWICVQFWGNQRAAVGTEYL
;
A
#
# COMPACT_ATOMS: atom_id res chain seq x y z
N MET A 1 5.06 -1.13 49.70
CA MET A 1 5.29 -2.30 48.83
C MET A 1 6.75 -2.42 48.40
N ASP A 2 7.38 -1.36 47.86
CA ASP A 2 8.80 -1.46 47.45
C ASP A 2 9.74 -1.76 48.61
N ALA A 3 9.52 -1.13 49.77
CA ALA A 3 10.22 -1.46 51.01
C ALA A 3 10.03 -2.93 51.44
N ALA A 4 8.85 -3.52 51.20
CA ALA A 4 8.51 -4.90 51.58
C ALA A 4 9.08 -5.97 50.62
N MET A 5 9.64 -5.54 49.48
CA MET A 5 10.33 -6.36 48.49
C MET A 5 11.84 -6.08 48.48
N LYS A 6 12.33 -5.15 49.31
CA LYS A 6 13.72 -4.70 49.29
C LYS A 6 14.70 -5.84 49.61
N ASP A 7 14.36 -6.63 50.62
CA ASP A 7 15.19 -7.74 51.12
C ASP A 7 14.88 -9.07 50.41
N ASN A 8 13.94 -9.06 49.46
CA ASN A 8 13.64 -10.23 48.66
C ASN A 8 14.72 -10.44 47.60
N GLU A 9 14.96 -11.70 47.28
CA GLU A 9 15.85 -12.02 46.18
C GLU A 9 15.20 -11.67 44.83
N VAL A 10 16.04 -11.30 43.85
CA VAL A 10 15.62 -11.07 42.47
C VAL A 10 14.87 -12.29 41.92
N GLY A 11 13.81 -12.04 41.15
CA GLY A 11 12.90 -13.07 40.66
C GLY A 11 11.77 -13.43 41.63
N THR A 12 11.82 -13.01 42.90
CA THR A 12 10.71 -13.23 43.82
C THR A 12 9.49 -12.42 43.40
N ALA A 13 8.34 -13.07 43.28
CA ALA A 13 7.06 -12.42 43.02
C ALA A 13 6.15 -12.44 44.26
N LYS A 14 5.47 -11.33 44.53
CA LYS A 14 4.40 -11.22 45.55
C LYS A 14 3.18 -10.55 44.95
N VAL A 15 2.01 -10.93 45.43
CA VAL A 15 0.74 -10.37 44.97
C VAL A 15 0.04 -9.61 46.09
N VAL A 16 -0.67 -8.55 45.71
CA VAL A 16 -1.52 -7.76 46.59
C VAL A 16 -2.89 -7.73 45.96
N GLU A 17 -3.90 -8.18 46.67
CA GLU A 17 -5.28 -8.10 46.21
C GLU A 17 -5.93 -6.79 46.63
N GLY A 18 -6.88 -6.33 45.81
CA GLY A 18 -7.72 -5.18 46.11
C GLY A 18 -9.04 -5.26 45.34
N ILE A 19 -9.94 -4.34 45.67
CA ILE A 19 -11.23 -4.18 44.99
C ILE A 19 -11.31 -2.73 44.52
N MET A 20 -11.60 -2.53 43.23
CA MET A 20 -11.82 -1.22 42.63
C MET A 20 -13.09 -1.30 41.79
N ASP A 21 -14.06 -0.41 42.05
CA ASP A 21 -15.35 -0.38 41.37
C ASP A 21 -16.10 -1.74 41.38
N GLY A 22 -16.00 -2.47 42.49
CA GLY A 22 -16.61 -3.81 42.65
C GLY A 22 -15.88 -4.94 41.91
N VAL A 23 -14.81 -4.63 41.18
CA VAL A 23 -13.98 -5.61 40.46
C VAL A 23 -12.75 -5.93 41.27
N ARG A 24 -12.48 -7.23 41.47
CA ARG A 24 -11.25 -7.70 42.11
C ARG A 24 -10.07 -7.51 41.18
N TYR A 25 -8.98 -6.95 41.70
CA TYR A 25 -7.71 -6.83 41.00
C TYR A 25 -6.55 -7.33 41.86
N PHE A 26 -5.46 -7.63 41.17
CA PHE A 26 -4.20 -8.09 41.75
C PHE A 26 -3.07 -7.17 41.27
N ILE A 27 -2.23 -6.74 42.19
CA ILE A 27 -0.96 -6.08 41.88
C ILE A 27 0.14 -7.11 42.10
N PHE A 28 0.69 -7.61 40.99
CA PHE A 28 1.86 -8.47 40.98
C PHE A 28 3.12 -7.61 41.08
N ASN A 29 3.96 -7.92 42.05
CA ASN A 29 5.24 -7.26 42.28
C ASN A 29 6.33 -8.29 42.01
N LEU A 30 7.26 -8.00 41.10
CA LEU A 30 8.43 -8.81 40.80
C LEU A 30 9.67 -8.05 41.25
N LYS A 31 10.52 -8.69 42.05
CA LYS A 31 11.78 -8.09 42.48
C LYS A 31 12.80 -8.14 41.34
N GLU A 32 13.18 -6.96 40.87
CA GLU A 32 14.27 -6.73 39.92
C GLU A 32 15.54 -6.29 40.69
N PRO A 33 16.73 -6.18 40.07
CA PRO A 33 17.96 -5.80 40.76
C PRO A 33 17.82 -4.45 41.47
N ASP A 34 17.47 -3.41 40.69
CA ASP A 34 17.46 -2.03 41.18
C ASP A 34 16.06 -1.53 41.59
N TYR A 35 15.00 -2.23 41.17
CA TYR A 35 13.63 -1.79 41.36
C TYR A 35 12.66 -2.97 41.57
N VAL A 36 11.37 -2.66 41.67
CA VAL A 36 10.30 -3.65 41.76
C VAL A 36 9.35 -3.38 40.59
N SER A 37 9.28 -4.33 39.66
CA SER A 37 8.32 -4.29 38.57
C SER A 37 6.92 -4.54 39.13
N LYS A 38 5.96 -3.66 38.84
CA LYS A 38 4.57 -3.80 39.29
C LYS A 38 3.66 -3.93 38.08
N ARG A 39 2.76 -4.92 38.11
CA ARG A 39 1.70 -5.06 37.12
C ARG A 39 0.36 -5.26 37.81
N MET A 40 -0.61 -4.44 37.43
CA MET A 40 -2.00 -4.63 37.79
C MET A 40 -2.67 -5.58 36.80
N SER A 41 -3.43 -6.54 37.29
CA SER A 41 -4.16 -7.51 36.46
C SER A 41 -5.43 -7.95 37.19
N THR A 42 -6.48 -8.25 36.43
CA THR A 42 -7.70 -8.89 36.94
C THR A 42 -7.61 -10.42 36.93
N TYR A 43 -6.51 -10.97 36.40
CA TYR A 43 -6.26 -12.41 36.29
C TYR A 43 -4.81 -12.78 36.63
N GLY A 44 -4.56 -14.07 36.77
CA GLY A 44 -3.24 -14.66 36.94
C GLY A 44 -3.00 -15.16 38.37
N CYS A 45 -1.90 -15.87 38.55
CA CYS A 45 -1.48 -16.39 39.85
C CYS A 45 0.05 -16.32 40.01
N LEU A 46 0.55 -16.74 41.17
CA LEU A 46 1.98 -16.84 41.44
C LEU A 46 2.61 -18.14 40.90
N ALA A 47 1.88 -18.93 40.12
CA ALA A 47 2.47 -20.09 39.46
C ALA A 47 3.51 -19.65 38.43
N GLU A 48 4.65 -20.32 38.45
CA GLU A 48 5.72 -20.14 37.47
C GLU A 48 5.30 -20.74 36.12
N GLU A 49 5.58 -20.01 35.04
CA GLU A 49 5.19 -20.39 33.69
C GLU A 49 6.32 -20.10 32.70
N GLY A 50 6.45 -20.97 31.69
CA GLY A 50 7.44 -20.85 30.63
C GLY A 50 8.86 -21.31 31.01
N ASP A 51 9.80 -20.86 30.19
CA ASP A 51 11.22 -21.19 30.30
C ASP A 51 11.93 -20.34 31.36
N GLU A 52 13.06 -20.85 31.86
CA GLU A 52 13.92 -20.06 32.73
C GLU A 52 14.41 -18.80 32.02
N THR A 53 14.21 -17.67 32.69
CA THR A 53 14.80 -16.40 32.31
C THR A 53 16.06 -16.14 33.11
N SER A 54 16.90 -15.23 32.62
CA SER A 54 18.11 -14.81 33.32
C SER A 54 18.14 -13.30 33.47
N GLN A 55 18.52 -12.83 34.65
CA GLN A 55 18.71 -11.43 34.91
C GLN A 55 20.10 -11.14 35.47
N ARG A 56 20.73 -10.08 34.96
CA ARG A 56 22.06 -9.66 35.38
C ARG A 56 21.95 -8.87 36.68
N LEU A 57 22.64 -9.34 37.71
CA LEU A 57 22.71 -8.66 39.02
C LEU A 57 23.90 -7.68 39.07
N SER A 58 25.02 -8.07 38.46
CA SER A 58 26.27 -7.31 38.47
C SER A 58 27.14 -7.71 37.28
N VAL A 59 28.39 -7.23 37.22
CA VAL A 59 29.34 -7.67 36.19
C VAL A 59 29.68 -9.14 36.39
N GLY A 60 29.19 -10.01 35.49
CA GLY A 60 29.49 -11.45 35.49
C GLY A 60 28.48 -12.32 36.25
N THR A 61 27.67 -11.77 37.15
CA THR A 61 26.69 -12.56 37.90
C THR A 61 25.29 -12.47 37.27
N LYS A 62 24.74 -13.64 36.91
CA LYS A 62 23.35 -13.80 36.48
C LYS A 62 22.58 -14.62 37.50
N LYS A 63 21.32 -14.25 37.73
CA LYS A 63 20.35 -15.07 38.42
C LYS A 63 19.36 -15.64 37.42
N PHE A 64 19.05 -16.92 37.57
CA PHE A 64 18.05 -17.62 36.78
C PHE A 64 16.80 -17.80 37.63
N PHE A 65 15.63 -17.59 37.02
CA PHE A 65 14.33 -17.79 37.65
C PHE A 65 13.26 -17.92 36.56
N LYS A 66 12.07 -18.39 36.92
CA LYS A 66 10.91 -18.41 36.02
C LYS A 66 9.97 -17.26 36.35
N TYR A 67 9.36 -16.68 35.31
CA TYR A 67 8.35 -15.66 35.53
C TYR A 67 7.07 -16.29 36.08
N VAL A 68 6.41 -15.58 36.99
CA VAL A 68 5.01 -15.89 37.30
C VAL A 68 4.13 -15.56 36.09
N GLN A 69 3.02 -16.28 35.95
CA GLN A 69 2.10 -16.20 34.82
C GLN A 69 1.80 -14.77 34.31
N CYS A 70 1.51 -13.81 35.20
CA CYS A 70 1.22 -12.43 34.81
C CYS A 70 2.43 -11.71 34.15
N PHE A 71 3.65 -12.03 34.59
CA PHE A 71 4.87 -11.51 33.98
C PHE A 71 5.24 -12.24 32.71
N TYR A 72 5.14 -13.57 32.73
CA TYR A 72 5.36 -14.41 31.55
C TYR A 72 4.49 -13.94 30.38
N ASN A 73 3.17 -13.88 30.56
CA ASN A 73 2.24 -13.48 29.51
C ASN A 73 2.55 -12.09 28.97
N HIS A 74 2.85 -11.11 29.82
CA HIS A 74 3.19 -9.80 29.31
C HIS A 74 4.45 -9.81 28.46
N PHE A 75 5.54 -10.44 28.92
CA PHE A 75 6.76 -10.44 28.12
C PHE A 75 6.59 -11.24 26.83
N HIS A 76 5.79 -12.30 26.88
CA HIS A 76 5.47 -13.15 25.75
C HIS A 76 4.54 -12.47 24.72
N TYR A 77 3.61 -11.60 25.13
CA TYR A 77 2.62 -11.01 24.22
C TYR A 77 2.74 -9.49 24.00
N ARG A 78 3.56 -8.76 24.78
CA ARG A 78 3.65 -7.28 24.68
C ARG A 78 4.10 -6.78 23.30
N HIS A 79 4.83 -7.61 22.57
CA HIS A 79 5.45 -7.24 21.30
C HIS A 79 4.58 -7.58 20.09
N VAL A 80 3.41 -8.22 20.28
CA VAL A 80 2.56 -8.67 19.16
C VAL A 80 2.13 -7.52 18.25
N VAL A 81 1.85 -6.34 18.83
CA VAL A 81 1.50 -5.14 18.05
C VAL A 81 2.71 -4.59 17.29
N ASP A 82 3.87 -4.55 17.94
CA ASP A 82 5.11 -4.07 17.35
C ASP A 82 5.57 -5.00 16.20
N ASP A 83 5.44 -6.31 16.38
CA ASP A 83 5.71 -7.31 15.35
C ASP A 83 4.77 -7.15 14.15
N HIS A 84 3.47 -6.96 14.40
CA HIS A 84 2.51 -6.68 13.34
C HIS A 84 2.87 -5.40 12.57
N ASN A 85 3.28 -4.35 13.28
CA ASN A 85 3.76 -3.11 12.69
C ASN A 85 5.06 -3.33 11.89
N ASN A 86 5.98 -4.16 12.38
CA ASN A 86 7.20 -4.53 11.66
C ASN A 86 6.88 -5.26 10.35
N PHE A 87 5.86 -6.12 10.32
CA PHE A 87 5.40 -6.74 9.08
C PHE A 87 4.81 -5.72 8.10
N CYS A 88 4.00 -4.77 8.59
CA CYS A 88 3.46 -3.68 7.75
C CYS A 88 4.60 -2.86 7.12
N MET A 89 5.65 -2.58 7.90
CA MET A 89 6.79 -1.74 7.50
C MET A 89 7.92 -2.50 6.77
N SER A 90 7.82 -3.83 6.66
CA SER A 90 8.76 -4.66 5.92
C SER A 90 8.72 -4.32 4.42
N GLU A 91 9.86 -4.39 3.73
CA GLU A 91 9.93 -3.99 2.32
C GLU A 91 9.48 -5.12 1.38
N PRO A 92 8.73 -4.81 0.30
CA PRO A 92 8.20 -3.50 -0.08
C PRO A 92 6.98 -3.11 0.77
N CYS A 93 6.97 -1.87 1.28
CA CYS A 93 5.92 -1.34 2.15
C CYS A 93 5.16 -0.21 1.45
N ILE A 94 3.83 -0.33 1.35
CA ILE A 94 2.99 0.68 0.68
C ILE A 94 3.07 2.06 1.35
N GLU A 95 3.16 2.11 2.68
CA GLU A 95 3.26 3.36 3.44
C GLU A 95 4.55 4.14 3.12
N LYS A 96 5.64 3.41 2.85
CA LYS A 96 6.92 4.01 2.44
C LYS A 96 6.98 4.33 0.95
N SER A 97 6.36 3.49 0.11
CA SER A 97 6.40 3.65 -1.35
C SER A 97 5.48 4.77 -1.85
N TRP A 98 4.34 5.00 -1.20
CA TRP A 98 3.38 6.02 -1.63
C TRP A 98 3.65 7.36 -0.95
N VAL A 99 4.54 8.15 -1.55
CA VAL A 99 4.84 9.52 -1.08
C VAL A 99 3.66 10.45 -1.35
N THR A 100 3.05 10.98 -0.30
CA THR A 100 1.88 11.87 -0.37
C THR A 100 1.91 12.97 0.70
N ALA A 101 1.44 14.15 0.34
CA ALA A 101 1.23 15.27 1.26
C ALA A 101 -0.16 15.22 1.94
N PHE A 102 -1.12 14.52 1.33
CA PHE A 102 -2.49 14.39 1.86
C PHE A 102 -2.54 13.36 2.98
N TRP A 103 -3.12 13.74 4.11
CA TRP A 103 -3.24 12.91 5.29
C TRP A 103 -4.14 11.68 5.05
N GLU A 104 -5.22 11.88 4.31
CA GLU A 104 -6.22 10.87 3.97
C GLU A 104 -5.57 9.68 3.25
N ASN A 105 -4.64 9.96 2.32
CA ASN A 105 -3.90 8.93 1.61
C ASN A 105 -2.96 8.14 2.53
N ARG A 106 -2.42 8.77 3.59
CA ARG A 106 -1.57 8.06 4.57
C ARG A 106 -2.40 7.10 5.42
N VAL A 107 -3.56 7.55 5.89
CA VAL A 107 -4.51 6.70 6.62
C VAL A 107 -4.97 5.54 5.74
N PHE A 108 -5.25 5.82 4.46
CA PHE A 108 -5.63 4.79 3.51
C PHE A 108 -4.51 3.77 3.27
N ALA A 109 -3.26 4.21 3.08
CA ALA A 109 -2.11 3.31 2.95
C ALA A 109 -1.92 2.41 4.19
N PHE A 110 -2.12 2.96 5.38
CA PHE A 110 -2.08 2.19 6.64
C PHE A 110 -3.17 1.11 6.71
N VAL A 111 -4.41 1.44 6.31
CA VAL A 111 -5.51 0.46 6.26
C VAL A 111 -5.20 -0.67 5.27
N LEU A 112 -4.61 -0.34 4.11
CA LEU A 112 -4.18 -1.33 3.14
C LEU A 112 -3.07 -2.23 3.71
N ALA A 113 -2.06 -1.68 4.37
CA ALA A 113 -0.96 -2.43 4.98
C ALA A 113 -1.46 -3.43 6.05
N ILE A 114 -2.36 -3.00 6.94
CA ILE A 114 -2.96 -3.89 7.94
C ILE A 114 -3.76 -5.01 7.27
N SER A 115 -4.58 -4.67 6.28
CA SER A 115 -5.43 -5.64 5.57
C SER A 115 -4.57 -6.70 4.88
N GLU A 116 -3.45 -6.27 4.29
CA GLU A 116 -2.48 -7.13 3.64
C GLU A 116 -1.82 -8.12 4.62
N VAL A 117 -1.28 -7.64 5.74
CA VAL A 117 -0.65 -8.51 6.76
C VAL A 117 -1.68 -9.45 7.38
N LYS A 118 -2.91 -9.00 7.65
CA LYS A 118 -3.98 -9.88 8.15
C LYS A 118 -4.35 -10.96 7.15
N THR A 119 -4.43 -10.63 5.86
CA THR A 119 -4.70 -11.61 4.80
C THR A 119 -3.59 -12.64 4.70
N TRP A 120 -2.33 -12.20 4.81
CA TRP A 120 -1.18 -13.10 4.89
C TRP A 120 -1.24 -14.03 6.10
N LEU A 121 -1.48 -13.51 7.30
CA LEU A 121 -1.62 -14.30 8.52
C LEU A 121 -2.78 -15.29 8.44
N ALA A 122 -3.92 -14.88 7.87
CA ALA A 122 -5.07 -15.77 7.66
C ALA A 122 -4.71 -16.90 6.69
N LYS A 123 -4.05 -16.59 5.57
CA LYS A 123 -3.56 -17.61 4.63
C LYS A 123 -2.63 -18.60 5.32
N GLN A 124 -1.71 -18.11 6.15
CA GLN A 124 -0.81 -18.99 6.90
C GLN A 124 -1.60 -19.87 7.88
N TYR A 125 -2.52 -19.29 8.65
CA TYR A 125 -3.29 -20.06 9.61
C TYR A 125 -4.15 -21.16 8.96
N PHE A 126 -4.80 -20.87 7.83
CA PHE A 126 -5.73 -21.80 7.18
C PHE A 126 -5.08 -22.74 6.14
N VAL A 127 -3.91 -22.40 5.57
CA VAL A 127 -3.34 -23.08 4.39
C VAL A 127 -1.88 -23.54 4.61
N ALA A 128 -1.18 -23.12 5.67
CA ALA A 128 0.28 -23.30 5.80
C ALA A 128 0.79 -24.74 5.87
N ALA A 129 -0.06 -25.74 6.14
CA ALA A 129 0.40 -27.12 6.32
C ALA A 129 1.19 -27.67 5.10
N GLU A 130 0.89 -27.18 3.89
CA GLU A 130 1.53 -27.66 2.65
C GLU A 130 2.14 -26.53 1.80
N ASN A 131 1.80 -25.26 2.05
CA ASN A 131 2.17 -24.16 1.16
C ASN A 131 2.48 -22.86 1.93
N TYR A 132 3.53 -22.91 2.75
CA TYR A 132 4.05 -21.73 3.42
C TYR A 132 4.51 -20.68 2.39
N MET A 133 3.99 -19.46 2.51
CA MET A 133 4.31 -18.36 1.62
C MET A 133 4.92 -17.18 2.38
N ALA A 134 6.16 -16.82 2.09
CA ALA A 134 6.77 -15.64 2.71
C ALA A 134 5.97 -14.37 2.35
N LEU A 135 5.94 -13.38 3.26
CA LEU A 135 5.17 -12.14 3.06
C LEU A 135 5.52 -11.44 1.73
N LEU A 136 6.81 -11.38 1.37
CA LEU A 136 7.28 -10.83 0.10
C LEU A 136 6.72 -11.57 -1.13
N GLN A 137 6.62 -12.90 -1.06
CA GLN A 137 6.06 -13.71 -2.15
C GLN A 137 4.57 -13.43 -2.30
N MET A 138 3.85 -13.35 -1.17
CA MET A 138 2.44 -12.99 -1.16
C MET A 138 2.21 -11.62 -1.80
N ARG A 139 3.00 -10.60 -1.40
CA ARG A 139 2.95 -9.26 -1.99
C ARG A 139 3.17 -9.26 -3.49
N THR A 140 4.18 -10.00 -3.95
CA THR A 140 4.53 -10.06 -5.37
C THR A 140 3.41 -10.71 -6.19
N GLN A 141 2.83 -11.79 -5.68
CA GLN A 141 1.69 -12.46 -6.32
C GLN A 141 0.46 -11.57 -6.32
N LEU A 142 0.10 -10.99 -5.17
CA LEU A 142 -1.03 -10.08 -5.05
C LEU A 142 -0.89 -8.90 -6.02
N ALA A 143 0.29 -8.29 -6.12
CA ALA A 143 0.55 -7.22 -7.08
C ALA A 143 0.37 -7.70 -8.53
N SER A 144 0.87 -8.90 -8.87
CA SER A 144 0.69 -9.49 -10.20
C SER A 144 -0.79 -9.74 -10.53
N GLU A 145 -1.56 -10.29 -9.59
CA GLU A 145 -3.00 -10.55 -9.76
C GLU A 145 -3.81 -9.26 -9.86
N LEU A 146 -3.47 -8.22 -9.08
CA LEU A 146 -4.14 -6.92 -9.18
C LEU A 146 -3.84 -6.19 -10.49
N VAL A 147 -2.60 -6.29 -10.99
CA VAL A 147 -2.22 -5.69 -12.29
C VAL A 147 -2.85 -6.43 -13.47
N ARG A 148 -2.97 -7.75 -13.38
CA ARG A 148 -3.54 -8.62 -14.42
C ARG A 148 -5.00 -8.99 -14.12
N ASN A 149 -5.71 -8.16 -13.37
CA ASN A 149 -7.03 -8.49 -12.86
C ASN A 149 -8.06 -8.57 -14.01
N PRO A 150 -8.55 -9.77 -14.36
CA PRO A 150 -9.49 -9.93 -15.48
C PRO A 150 -10.86 -9.28 -15.22
N TYR A 151 -11.18 -9.01 -13.95
CA TYR A 151 -12.44 -8.36 -13.58
C TYR A 151 -12.44 -6.84 -13.82
N LEU A 152 -11.28 -6.23 -14.06
CA LEU A 152 -11.23 -4.81 -14.46
C LEU A 152 -11.78 -4.60 -15.87
N ASP A 153 -11.62 -5.58 -16.76
CA ASP A 153 -12.18 -5.54 -18.10
C ASP A 153 -13.72 -5.67 -18.05
N ILE A 154 -14.25 -6.47 -17.11
CA ILE A 154 -15.69 -6.69 -16.93
C ILE A 154 -16.43 -5.46 -16.37
N ILE A 155 -15.75 -4.65 -15.53
CA ILE A 155 -16.34 -3.41 -14.98
C ILE A 155 -16.26 -2.25 -15.99
N GLY A 156 -15.36 -2.35 -16.97
CA GLY A 156 -15.22 -1.40 -18.08
C GLY A 156 -16.33 -1.49 -19.13
N GLU A 157 -17.10 -2.59 -19.17
CA GLU A 157 -18.13 -2.82 -20.19
C GLU A 157 -19.42 -3.38 -19.55
N LYS A 158 -20.26 -2.45 -19.10
CA LYS A 158 -21.71 -2.52 -19.36
C LYS A 158 -22.10 -1.30 -20.20
N ASP A 159 -21.54 -1.24 -21.40
CA ASP A 159 -22.33 -0.94 -22.58
C ASP A 159 -22.12 -2.13 -23.52
N ASP A 160 -23.21 -2.70 -23.99
CA ASP A 160 -23.32 -3.99 -24.66
C ASP A 160 -22.34 -4.15 -25.85
N ASP A 161 -21.51 -5.19 -25.87
CA ASP A 161 -21.59 -6.30 -26.84
C ASP A 161 -20.49 -7.35 -26.61
N VAL A 162 -20.76 -8.56 -27.10
CA VAL A 162 -20.17 -9.85 -26.79
C VAL A 162 -18.83 -10.09 -27.52
N THR A 163 -17.82 -10.68 -26.86
CA THR A 163 -17.24 -12.04 -27.06
C THR A 163 -15.75 -12.08 -26.69
N GLU A 164 -15.40 -13.07 -25.86
CA GLU A 164 -14.03 -13.43 -25.48
C GLU A 164 -13.18 -13.85 -26.69
N ASN A 165 -11.92 -13.37 -26.74
CA ASN A 165 -10.77 -14.20 -27.08
C ASN A 165 -9.50 -13.61 -26.46
N VAL A 166 -8.89 -14.40 -25.59
CA VAL A 166 -7.62 -14.14 -24.92
C VAL A 166 -6.49 -14.29 -25.92
N GLU A 167 -5.81 -13.19 -26.27
CA GLU A 167 -4.42 -13.26 -26.74
C GLU A 167 -3.54 -12.17 -26.12
N THR A 168 -2.37 -12.64 -25.74
CA THR A 168 -1.32 -12.03 -24.94
C THR A 168 -0.72 -10.75 -25.54
N GLY A 169 -0.59 -9.72 -24.70
CA GLY A 169 0.32 -8.60 -24.93
C GLY A 169 -0.24 -7.27 -24.47
N MET A 170 0.03 -6.87 -23.22
CA MET A 170 -0.30 -5.52 -22.73
C MET A 170 0.51 -4.47 -23.52
N LYS A 171 -0.03 -3.99 -24.63
CA LYS A 171 0.23 -2.63 -25.11
C LYS A 171 -0.77 -1.74 -24.40
N SER A 172 -0.29 -0.78 -23.62
CA SER A 172 -1.11 0.26 -23.00
C SER A 172 -2.05 0.85 -24.05
N LYS A 173 -3.33 0.44 -24.03
CA LYS A 173 -4.38 1.06 -24.82
C LYS A 173 -4.55 2.45 -24.22
N ARG A 174 -3.95 3.47 -24.87
CA ARG A 174 -4.50 4.81 -24.74
C ARG A 174 -5.96 4.68 -25.14
N ILE A 175 -6.85 5.12 -24.25
CA ILE A 175 -8.30 5.21 -24.48
C ILE A 175 -8.49 5.82 -25.87
N CYS A 176 -8.75 4.97 -26.87
CA CYS A 176 -9.19 5.39 -28.18
C CYS A 176 -10.67 5.65 -27.99
N MET A 177 -11.00 6.81 -27.43
CA MET A 177 -12.36 7.29 -27.51
C MET A 177 -12.73 7.31 -28.99
N THR A 178 -13.93 6.84 -29.32
CA THR A 178 -14.63 7.05 -30.59
C THR A 178 -14.75 8.56 -30.84
N ILE A 179 -13.63 9.19 -31.19
CA ILE A 179 -13.54 10.60 -31.55
C ILE A 179 -13.53 10.60 -33.06
N ASP A 180 -14.60 11.14 -33.65
CA ASP A 180 -14.64 11.42 -35.08
C ASP A 180 -13.36 12.18 -35.48
N HIS A 181 -12.54 11.54 -36.30
CA HIS A 181 -11.25 12.06 -36.77
C HIS A 181 -11.49 13.12 -37.84
N GLU A 182 -11.90 14.31 -37.43
CA GLU A 182 -12.10 15.44 -38.33
C GLU A 182 -10.80 16.21 -38.58
N PHE A 183 -10.53 16.49 -39.85
CA PHE A 183 -9.40 17.30 -40.27
C PHE A 183 -9.78 18.79 -40.20
N ASN A 184 -9.33 19.45 -39.16
CA ASN A 184 -9.68 20.83 -38.87
C ASN A 184 -8.55 21.80 -39.21
N THR A 185 -8.92 23.00 -39.65
CA THR A 185 -7.98 24.11 -39.86
C THR A 185 -7.99 25.02 -38.63
N CYS A 186 -6.81 25.43 -38.18
CA CYS A 186 -6.71 26.33 -37.04
C CYS A 186 -7.33 27.69 -37.34
N PRO A 187 -8.26 28.19 -36.53
CA PRO A 187 -8.85 29.52 -36.72
C PRO A 187 -7.82 30.65 -36.54
N MET A 188 -8.19 31.85 -37.02
CA MET A 188 -7.29 32.99 -37.08
C MET A 188 -6.79 33.43 -35.70
N HIS A 189 -5.54 33.89 -35.61
CA HIS A 189 -4.89 34.36 -34.37
C HIS A 189 -4.70 33.30 -33.26
N ALA A 190 -4.91 32.03 -33.57
CA ALA A 190 -4.73 30.97 -32.60
C ALA A 190 -3.23 30.70 -32.29
N SER A 191 -2.90 30.56 -31.00
CA SER A 191 -1.52 30.42 -30.54
C SER A 191 -1.20 29.00 -30.10
N LYS A 192 -1.96 28.48 -29.13
CA LYS A 192 -1.78 27.15 -28.54
C LYS A 192 -3.10 26.63 -27.96
N PHE A 193 -3.15 25.33 -27.74
CA PHE A 193 -4.21 24.69 -26.94
C PHE A 193 -3.83 24.68 -25.46
N THR A 194 -4.78 24.89 -24.56
CA THR A 194 -4.63 24.62 -23.13
C THR A 194 -4.72 23.12 -22.86
N THR A 195 -4.34 22.70 -21.65
CA THR A 195 -4.50 21.32 -21.16
C THR A 195 -5.96 20.86 -21.25
N ASP A 196 -6.91 21.79 -21.08
CA ASP A 196 -8.36 21.56 -21.20
C ASP A 196 -8.88 21.59 -22.65
N ARG A 197 -7.99 21.46 -23.64
CA ARG A 197 -8.32 21.43 -25.09
C ARG A 197 -8.97 22.71 -25.65
N LYS A 198 -8.93 23.83 -24.93
CA LYS A 198 -9.41 25.13 -25.42
C LYS A 198 -8.33 25.85 -26.22
N LEU A 199 -8.73 26.52 -27.30
CA LEU A 199 -7.80 27.26 -28.14
C LEU A 199 -7.63 28.71 -27.66
N ILE A 200 -6.39 29.16 -27.54
CA ILE A 200 -6.05 30.53 -27.16
C ILE A 200 -5.83 31.38 -28.42
N PHE A 201 -6.46 32.55 -28.49
CA PHE A 201 -6.38 33.50 -29.61
C PHE A 201 -5.47 34.68 -29.28
N SER A 202 -4.16 34.45 -29.20
CA SER A 202 -3.18 35.46 -28.78
C SER A 202 -2.04 35.66 -29.78
N ASN A 203 -2.17 35.13 -31.00
CA ASN A 203 -1.10 35.17 -31.98
C ASN A 203 -1.17 36.45 -32.83
N THR A 204 -0.04 37.14 -32.97
CA THR A 204 0.06 38.35 -33.79
C THR A 204 -0.19 38.05 -35.27
N ASN A 205 0.19 36.86 -35.74
CA ASN A 205 -0.05 36.45 -37.12
C ASN A 205 -1.42 35.75 -37.23
N PRO A 206 -2.34 36.22 -38.11
CA PRO A 206 -3.65 35.60 -38.30
C PRO A 206 -3.57 34.17 -38.87
N TYR A 207 -2.52 33.83 -39.63
CA TYR A 207 -2.37 32.54 -40.29
C TYR A 207 -1.07 31.85 -39.88
N GLN A 208 -0.95 31.51 -38.60
CA GLN A 208 0.22 30.78 -38.13
C GLN A 208 0.34 29.40 -38.79
N LYS A 209 1.55 29.11 -39.27
CA LYS A 209 1.93 27.78 -39.74
C LYS A 209 2.87 27.14 -38.72
N LYS A 210 2.68 25.86 -38.46
CA LYS A 210 3.47 25.04 -37.53
C LYS A 210 4.03 23.83 -38.27
N THR A 211 5.19 23.33 -37.85
CA THR A 211 5.78 22.15 -38.49
C THR A 211 4.92 20.93 -38.24
N CYS A 212 4.62 20.18 -39.30
CA CYS A 212 3.95 18.89 -39.25
C CYS A 212 4.75 17.94 -38.36
N LYS A 213 4.07 17.27 -37.42
CA LYS A 213 4.69 16.31 -36.49
C LYS A 213 4.72 14.87 -37.01
N GLY A 214 4.31 14.63 -38.26
CA GLY A 214 4.44 13.33 -38.91
C GLY A 214 5.91 12.90 -39.00
N SER A 215 6.18 11.59 -38.84
CA SER A 215 7.54 11.04 -38.88
C SER A 215 8.28 11.47 -40.16
N GLY A 216 9.40 12.19 -40.02
CA GLY A 216 10.20 12.70 -41.14
C GLY A 216 9.57 13.86 -41.94
N CYS A 217 8.43 14.40 -41.53
CA CYS A 217 7.77 15.51 -42.22
C CYS A 217 8.33 16.87 -41.78
N LYS A 218 8.61 17.76 -42.74
CA LYS A 218 9.03 19.15 -42.47
C LYS A 218 8.05 20.21 -43.02
N LYS A 219 6.86 19.78 -43.46
CA LYS A 219 5.85 20.69 -44.04
C LYS A 219 5.29 21.63 -42.97
N MET A 220 5.14 22.90 -43.31
CA MET A 220 4.49 23.90 -42.46
C MET A 220 2.98 23.90 -42.72
N VAL A 221 2.18 23.62 -41.70
CA VAL A 221 0.73 23.39 -41.79
C VAL A 221 -0.04 24.20 -40.75
N GLN A 222 -1.32 24.43 -41.00
CA GLN A 222 -2.26 25.07 -40.07
C GLN A 222 -3.35 24.07 -39.61
N THR A 223 -3.17 22.79 -39.90
CA THR A 223 -4.21 21.77 -39.78
C THR A 223 -3.89 20.76 -38.69
N TYR A 224 -4.93 20.21 -38.07
CA TYR A 224 -4.83 19.25 -36.96
C TYR A 224 -6.01 18.27 -36.97
N CYS A 225 -5.86 17.12 -36.29
CA CYS A 225 -6.96 16.19 -36.03
C CYS A 225 -7.73 16.63 -34.78
N SER A 226 -9.07 16.64 -34.82
CA SER A 226 -9.94 16.80 -33.63
C SER A 226 -9.53 15.87 -32.47
N CYS A 227 -9.11 14.65 -32.80
CA CYS A 227 -8.62 13.63 -31.87
C CYS A 227 -7.33 14.01 -31.12
N CYS A 228 -6.48 14.86 -31.73
CA CYS A 228 -5.15 15.21 -31.23
C CYS A 228 -4.92 16.72 -31.30
N VAL A 229 -5.72 17.49 -30.56
CA VAL A 229 -5.54 18.94 -30.45
C VAL A 229 -4.11 19.30 -30.00
N GLY A 230 -3.48 20.24 -30.70
CA GLY A 230 -2.07 20.60 -30.50
C GLY A 230 -1.05 19.73 -31.26
N HIS A 231 -1.51 18.73 -32.02
CA HIS A 231 -0.70 17.96 -32.95
C HIS A 231 -0.96 18.39 -34.40
N TRP A 232 -0.08 19.25 -34.91
CA TRP A 232 -0.16 19.78 -36.27
C TRP A 232 0.23 18.71 -37.29
N ILE A 233 -0.67 18.38 -38.21
CA ILE A 233 -0.47 17.32 -39.22
C ILE A 233 -0.94 17.79 -40.59
N CYS A 234 -0.22 17.36 -41.63
CA CYS A 234 -0.63 17.60 -43.01
C CYS A 234 -1.67 16.57 -43.47
N VAL A 235 -2.36 16.87 -44.58
CA VAL A 235 -3.39 15.99 -45.16
C VAL A 235 -2.88 14.56 -45.41
N GLN A 236 -1.62 14.41 -45.86
CA GLN A 236 -1.03 13.08 -46.12
C GLN A 236 -0.87 12.25 -44.83
N PHE A 237 -0.38 12.86 -43.76
CA PHE A 237 -0.24 12.16 -42.47
C PHE A 237 -1.57 11.94 -41.78
N TRP A 238 -2.55 12.84 -41.97
CA TRP A 238 -3.92 12.61 -41.52
C TRP A 238 -4.57 11.44 -42.26
N GLY A 239 -4.39 11.34 -43.59
CA GLY A 239 -4.84 10.19 -44.38
C GLY A 239 -4.24 8.87 -43.89
N ASN A 240 -2.94 8.85 -43.57
CA ASN A 240 -2.28 7.67 -43.00
C ASN A 240 -2.79 7.32 -41.59
N GLN A 241 -3.05 8.32 -40.74
CA GLN A 241 -3.66 8.09 -39.42
C GLN A 241 -5.06 7.49 -39.54
N ARG A 242 -5.87 7.98 -40.49
CA ARG A 242 -7.22 7.46 -40.74
C ARG A 242 -7.20 6.07 -41.37
N ALA A 243 -6.26 5.79 -42.27
CA ALA A 243 -6.09 4.47 -42.89
C ALA A 243 -5.63 3.41 -41.88
N ALA A 244 -4.70 3.75 -40.98
CA ALA A 244 -4.23 2.84 -39.92
C ALA A 244 -5.34 2.46 -38.92
N VAL A 245 -6.37 3.29 -38.77
CA VAL A 245 -7.57 2.99 -37.95
C VAL A 245 -8.61 2.18 -38.73
N GLY A 246 -8.53 2.15 -40.07
CA GLY A 246 -9.48 1.44 -40.95
C GLY A 246 -9.01 0.07 -41.47
N THR A 247 -7.76 -0.33 -41.22
CA THR A 247 -7.19 -1.59 -41.74
C THR A 247 -7.19 -2.76 -40.75
N GLU A 248 -7.92 -2.67 -39.63
CA GLU A 248 -8.19 -3.82 -38.75
C GLU A 248 -9.48 -4.59 -39.12
N TYR A 249 -10.10 -4.28 -40.28
CA TYR A 249 -11.33 -4.92 -40.78
C TYR A 249 -11.23 -5.45 -42.23
N LEU A 250 -10.10 -6.03 -42.62
CA LEU A 250 -10.00 -6.96 -43.77
C LEU A 250 -9.02 -8.09 -43.48
#